data_AF-A0AAE4SJ49-F1
#
_entry.id   AF-A0AAE4SJ49-F1
#
_cell.length_a   1.000
_cell.length_b   1.000
_cell.length_c   1.000
_cell.angle_alpha   90.00
_cell.angle_beta   90.00
_cell.angle_gamma   90.00
#
_symmetry.space_group_name_H-M   'P 1'
#
loop_
_entity.id
_entity.type
_entity.pdbx_description
1 polymer ?
#
loop_
_entity_poly.entity_id
_entity_poly.type
_entity_poly.pdbx_seq_one_letter_code
_entity_poly.pdbx_strand_id
1 'polypeptide(L)' 'MAITEGFCADLYCDCEGCQSGKIYPQGQADFIGRNMTDISQQARKAGWRISKDRQRCYAPGHKISRGPNQ' A
#
# COMPACT_ATOMS: atom_id res chain seq x y z
N MET A 1 11.88 27.98 -12.95
CA MET A 1 11.58 26.80 -12.14
C MET A 1 10.15 26.92 -11.66
N ALA A 2 9.31 25.92 -11.93
CA ALA A 2 7.91 25.94 -11.52
C ALA A 2 7.74 25.08 -10.26
N ILE A 3 7.01 25.60 -9.26
CA ILE A 3 6.57 24.81 -8.11
C ILE A 3 5.53 23.82 -8.64
N THR A 4 5.72 22.54 -8.35
CA THR A 4 4.79 21.47 -8.76
C THR A 4 4.23 20.85 -7.50
N GLU A 5 2.91 20.82 -7.40
CA GLU A 5 2.19 20.15 -6.32
C GLU A 5 2.01 18.67 -6.64
N GLY A 6 2.04 17.83 -5.60
CA GLY A 6 1.93 16.39 -5.75
C GLY A 6 1.38 15.73 -4.49
N PHE A 7 1.00 14.47 -4.65
CA PHE A 7 0.62 13.57 -3.58
C PHE A 7 1.75 12.58 -3.34
N CYS A 8 2.01 12.27 -2.07
CA CYS A 8 2.83 11.13 -1.66
C CYS A 8 1.98 10.18 -0.81
N ALA A 9 2.34 8.89 -0.82
CA ALA A 9 1.76 7.90 0.06
C ALA A 9 2.82 6.87 0.46
N ASP A 10 2.91 6.64 1.76
CA ASP A 10 3.72 5.57 2.34
C ASP A 10 2.79 4.41 2.69
N LEU A 11 3.07 3.25 2.10
CA LEU A 11 2.31 2.02 2.31
C LEU A 11 3.06 1.12 3.28
N TYR A 12 2.33 0.62 4.28
CA TYR A 12 2.81 -0.35 5.25
C TYR A 12 1.91 -1.58 5.22
N CYS A 13 2.51 -2.76 5.03
CA CYS A 13 1.73 -3.98 4.87
C CYS A 13 0.97 -4.35 6.16
N ASP A 14 -0.34 -4.59 6.02
CA ASP A 14 -1.28 -5.00 7.08
C ASP A 14 -1.45 -6.52 7.21
N CYS A 15 -0.52 -7.32 6.70
CA CYS A 15 -0.60 -8.76 6.94
C CYS A 15 -0.23 -9.08 8.40
N GLU A 16 -0.79 -10.16 8.94
CA GLU A 16 -0.53 -10.57 10.34
C GLU A 16 0.96 -10.77 10.61
N GLY A 17 1.72 -11.29 9.63
CA GLY A 17 3.16 -11.50 9.76
C GLY A 17 3.94 -10.19 9.92
N CYS A 18 3.55 -9.14 9.19
CA CYS A 18 4.13 -7.80 9.32
C CYS A 18 3.71 -7.13 10.63
N GLN A 19 2.42 -7.19 10.98
CA GLN A 19 1.91 -6.56 12.21
C GLN A 19 2.44 -7.23 13.49
N SER A 20 2.68 -8.55 13.46
CA SER A 20 3.27 -9.29 14.59
C SER A 20 4.80 -9.24 14.65
N GLY A 21 5.46 -8.61 13.67
CA GLY A 21 6.93 -8.57 13.59
C GLY A 21 7.60 -9.89 13.18
N LYS A 22 6.83 -10.90 12.77
CA LYS A 22 7.35 -12.20 12.29
C LYS A 22 8.01 -12.10 10.91
N ILE A 23 7.56 -11.17 10.08
CA ILE A 23 8.15 -10.86 8.78
C ILE A 23 8.98 -9.60 8.91
N TYR A 24 10.29 -9.73 8.71
CA TYR A 24 11.24 -8.62 8.72
C TYR A 24 12.14 -8.67 7.46
N PRO A 25 12.38 -7.55 6.77
CA PRO A 25 11.78 -6.24 7.02
C PRO A 25 10.27 -6.25 6.73
N GLN A 26 9.53 -5.33 7.37
CA GLN A 26 8.13 -5.13 7.05
C GLN A 26 7.98 -4.75 5.57
N GLY A 27 6.93 -5.25 4.91
CA GLY A 27 6.59 -4.78 3.57
C GLY A 27 6.25 -3.30 3.62
N GLN A 28 7.07 -2.47 2.99
CA GLN A 28 6.90 -1.01 2.90
C GLN A 28 7.18 -0.54 1.47
N ALA A 29 6.51 0.52 1.03
CA ALA A 29 6.81 1.19 -0.23
C ALA A 29 6.28 2.63 -0.22
N ASP A 30 7.01 3.50 -0.88
CA ASP A 30 6.67 4.90 -1.13
C ASP A 30 6.21 5.09 -2.57
N PHE A 31 5.16 5.90 -2.77
CA PHE A 31 4.68 6.26 -4.09
C PHE A 31 4.40 7.77 -4.16
N ILE A 32 4.76 8.37 -5.29
CA ILE A 32 4.55 9.79 -5.56
C ILE A 32 3.76 9.91 -6.86
N GLY A 33 2.74 10.75 -6.87
CA GLY A 33 1.88 10.93 -8.03
C GLY A 33 1.16 12.27 -8.01
N ARG A 34 0.41 12.56 -9.08
CA ARG A 34 -0.33 13.82 -9.19
C ARG A 34 -1.60 13.85 -8.32
N ASN A 35 -2.13 12.67 -7.99
CA ASN A 35 -3.31 12.50 -7.16
C ASN A 35 -3.36 11.07 -6.58
N MET A 36 -4.34 10.82 -5.72
CA MET A 36 -4.57 9.51 -5.10
C MET A 36 -4.83 8.36 -6.08
N THR A 37 -5.50 8.63 -7.21
CA THR A 37 -5.81 7.59 -8.21
C THR A 37 -4.53 7.12 -8.90
N ASP A 38 -3.65 8.05 -9.25
CA ASP A 38 -2.33 7.79 -9.82
C ASP A 38 -1.50 6.89 -8.90
N ILE A 39 -1.35 7.29 -7.62
CA ILE A 39 -0.67 6.48 -6.59
C ILE A 39 -1.28 5.08 -6.48
N SER A 40 -2.61 4.99 -6.42
CA SER A 40 -3.29 3.69 -6.26
C SER A 40 -3.11 2.80 -7.49
N GLN A 41 -2.94 3.36 -8.68
CA GLN A 41 -2.64 2.60 -9.90
C GLN A 41 -1.17 2.15 -9.90
N GLN A 42 -0.24 3.03 -9.54
CA GLN A 42 1.18 2.71 -9.42
C GLN A 42 1.42 1.57 -8.41
N ALA A 43 0.83 1.68 -7.22
CA ALA A 43 0.91 0.65 -6.19
C ALA A 43 0.37 -0.70 -6.66
N ARG A 44 -0.81 -0.72 -7.30
CA ARG A 44 -1.38 -1.95 -7.88
C ARG A 44 -0.51 -2.55 -8.97
N LYS A 45 0.09 -1.72 -9.83
CA LYS A 45 1.04 -2.16 -10.86
C LYS A 45 2.30 -2.77 -10.25
N ALA A 46 2.76 -2.23 -9.13
CA ALA A 46 3.85 -2.80 -8.33
C ALA A 46 3.44 -4.06 -7.54
N GLY A 47 2.20 -4.53 -7.68
CA GLY A 47 1.70 -5.76 -7.05
C GLY A 47 1.09 -5.56 -5.66
N TRP A 48 1.02 -4.33 -5.17
CA TRP A 48 0.36 -4.03 -3.90
C TRP A 48 -1.15 -4.18 -4.03
N ARG A 49 -1.78 -4.70 -2.99
CA ARG A 49 -3.25 -4.76 -2.91
C ARG A 49 -3.74 -3.74 -1.91
N ILE A 50 -4.61 -2.84 -2.37
CA ILE A 50 -5.21 -1.79 -1.54
C ILE A 50 -6.70 -2.09 -1.42
N SER A 51 -7.24 -2.07 -0.21
CA SER A 51 -8.67 -2.29 0.07
C SER A 51 -9.55 -1.20 -0.55
N LYS A 52 -10.84 -1.50 -0.74
CA LYS A 52 -11.80 -0.56 -1.36
C LYS A 52 -11.98 0.71 -0.52
N ASP A 53 -12.02 0.56 0.81
CA ASP A 53 -12.09 1.65 1.79
C ASP A 53 -10.74 2.38 1.98
N ARG A 54 -9.67 1.89 1.35
CA ARG A 54 -8.31 2.44 1.39
C ARG A 54 -7.70 2.55 2.79
N GLN A 55 -8.23 1.80 3.75
CA GLN A 55 -7.70 1.74 5.11
C GLN A 55 -6.66 0.63 5.29
N ARG A 56 -6.51 -0.26 4.31
CA ARG A 56 -5.59 -1.40 4.38
C ARG A 56 -4.81 -1.59 3.10
N CYS A 57 -3.55 -1.99 3.23
CA CYS A 57 -2.74 -2.40 2.10
C CYS A 57 -1.88 -3.62 2.40
N TYR A 58 -1.60 -4.40 1.36
CA TYR A 58 -0.85 -5.65 1.46
C TYR A 58 0.27 -5.67 0.42
N ALA A 59 1.49 -5.92 0.90
CA ALA A 59 2.67 -6.03 0.05
C ALA A 59 2.55 -7.20 -0.92
N PRO A 60 3.25 -7.14 -2.08
CA PRO A 60 3.25 -8.22 -3.06
C PRO A 60 3.64 -9.55 -2.42
N GLY A 61 2.86 -10.61 -2.67
CA GLY A 61 3.12 -11.95 -2.13
C GLY A 61 2.73 -12.16 -0.66
N HIS A 62 2.30 -11.12 0.07
CA HIS A 62 1.89 -11.26 1.46
C HIS A 62 0.46 -11.79 1.58
N LYS A 63 0.21 -12.63 2.60
CA LYS A 63 -1.12 -13.20 2.85
C LYS A 63 -2.10 -12.10 3.29
N ILE A 64 -3.23 -12.02 2.60
CA ILE A 64 -4.31 -11.08 2.92
C ILE A 64 -5.14 -11.68 4.05
N SER A 65 -5.31 -10.93 5.14
CA SER A 65 -6.32 -11.21 6.15
C SER A 65 -7.69 -10.82 5.60
N ARG A 66 -8.40 -11.81 5.02
CA ARG A 66 -9.81 -11.61 4.63
C ARG A 66 -10.64 -11.55 5.91
N GLY A 67 -10.98 -10.34 6.35
CA GLY A 67 -12.03 -10.16 7.34
C GLY A 67 -13.37 -10.72 6.82
N PRO A 68 -14.34 -11.03 7.70
CA PRO A 68 -15.50 -11.86 7.39
C PRO A 68 -16.54 -11.29 6.40
N ASN A 69 -16.26 -10.23 5.64
CA ASN A 69 -17.14 -9.77 4.55
C ASN A 69 -16.34 -8.96 3.52
N GLN A 70 -16.03 -9.58 2.38
CA GLN A 70 -15.72 -8.88 1.13
C GLN A 70 -16.74 -9.28 0.07
#